data_AF-A0AAJ2ZCE2-F1
#
_entry.id   AF-A0AAJ2ZCE2-F1
#
_cell.length_a   1.000
_cell.length_b   1.000
_cell.length_c   1.000
_cell.angle_alpha   90.00
_cell.angle_beta   90.00
_cell.angle_gamma   90.00
#
_symmetry.space_group_name_H-M   'P 1'
#
loop_
_entity.id
_entity.type
_entity.pdbx_description
1 polymer ?
#
loop_
_entity_poly.entity_id
_entity_poly.type
_entity_poly.pdbx_seq_one_letter_code
_entity_poly.pdbx_strand_id
1 'polypeptide(L)'
;MDGTGYRDRIGQLVEPGEHVLAFAKAEAAHGATPPPPPDAAKPDAHAGGVSAGAVLLNLISPLISSERGDRLVDRVFWGIAGRGAPGSAASRLHRALRPPKPDLAARDTLLVATDRRLLVCVSGPMKVLSSRQDDERAVAETGVAWSASRAEVASARVGWHRLNPKRLRLDFTDGSWLAFTVPIAESGRPLRDVAAALSA
;
A
#
# COMPACT_ATOMS: atom_id res chain seq x y z
N MET A 1 1.36 -18.63 10.49
CA MET A 1 -0.07 -18.26 10.44
C MET A 1 -0.64 -18.87 9.17
N ASP A 2 -1.65 -19.72 9.30
CA ASP A 2 -2.30 -20.34 8.15
C ASP A 2 -3.21 -19.31 7.48
N GLY A 3 -3.00 -19.07 6.18
CA GLY A 3 -3.80 -18.12 5.40
C GLY A 3 -5.29 -18.48 5.28
N THR A 4 -5.71 -19.62 5.81
CA THR A 4 -7.09 -20.12 5.80
C THR A 4 -8.03 -19.22 6.60
N GLY A 5 -7.62 -18.74 7.79
CA GLY A 5 -8.49 -17.91 8.64
C GLY A 5 -8.86 -16.56 8.00
N TYR A 6 -7.90 -15.91 7.33
CA TYR A 6 -8.18 -14.68 6.60
C TYR A 6 -9.10 -14.93 5.40
N ARG A 7 -8.92 -16.04 4.68
CA ARG A 7 -9.76 -16.38 3.52
C ARG A 7 -11.23 -16.51 3.91
N ASP A 8 -11.51 -17.24 4.99
CA ASP A 8 -12.87 -17.46 5.48
C ASP A 8 -13.50 -16.14 5.92
N ARG A 9 -12.74 -15.31 6.64
CA ARG A 9 -13.21 -13.99 7.06
C ARG A 9 -13.50 -13.07 5.88
N ILE A 10 -12.63 -13.03 4.88
CA ILE A 10 -12.86 -12.24 3.66
C ILE A 10 -14.13 -12.71 2.95
N GLY A 11 -14.37 -14.03 2.89
CA GLY A 11 -15.59 -14.60 2.31
C GLY A 11 -16.88 -14.13 3.00
N GLN A 12 -16.82 -13.71 4.27
CA GLN A 12 -17.95 -13.12 4.99
C GLN A 12 -18.09 -11.60 4.77
N LEU A 13 -17.05 -10.94 4.28
CA LEU A 13 -17.03 -9.49 4.05
C LEU A 13 -17.47 -9.11 2.63
N VAL A 14 -17.39 -10.04 1.68
CA VAL A 14 -17.86 -9.83 0.31
C VAL A 14 -19.39 -9.87 0.23
N GLU A 15 -19.95 -9.25 -0.80
CA GLU A 15 -21.40 -9.23 -0.99
C GLU A 15 -21.96 -10.63 -1.37
N PRO A 16 -23.25 -10.89 -1.13
CA PRO A 16 -23.89 -12.13 -1.57
C PRO A 16 -23.68 -12.38 -3.08
N GLY A 17 -23.14 -13.54 -3.42
CA GLY A 17 -22.83 -13.92 -4.82
C GLY A 17 -21.59 -13.26 -5.41
N GLU A 18 -20.75 -12.63 -4.59
CA GLU A 18 -19.39 -12.19 -4.93
C GLU A 18 -18.38 -13.27 -4.48
N HIS A 19 -17.40 -13.56 -5.33
CA HIS A 19 -16.42 -14.62 -5.09
C HIS A 19 -15.00 -14.07 -4.96
N VAL A 20 -14.31 -14.50 -3.90
CA VAL A 20 -12.89 -14.18 -3.70
C VAL A 20 -12.03 -15.03 -4.65
N LEU A 21 -11.36 -14.37 -5.59
CA LEU A 21 -10.49 -15.02 -6.57
C LEU A 21 -9.07 -15.19 -6.01
N ALA A 22 -8.52 -14.13 -5.43
CA ALA A 22 -7.18 -14.13 -4.86
C ALA A 22 -7.08 -13.13 -3.70
N PHE A 23 -6.18 -13.39 -2.76
CA PHE A 23 -5.81 -12.41 -1.75
C PHE A 23 -4.33 -12.49 -1.40
N ALA A 24 -3.77 -11.38 -0.92
CA ALA A 24 -2.39 -11.27 -0.49
C ALA A 24 -2.30 -10.36 0.73
N LYS A 25 -1.52 -10.76 1.73
CA LYS A 25 -1.05 -9.85 2.77
C LYS A 25 -0.02 -8.93 2.15
N ALA A 26 -0.25 -7.62 2.21
CA ALA A 26 0.59 -6.64 1.53
C ALA A 26 0.47 -5.27 2.17
N GLU A 27 1.60 -4.59 2.29
CA GLU A 27 1.68 -3.23 2.79
C GLU A 27 1.73 -2.24 1.62
N ALA A 28 1.09 -1.08 1.76
CA ALA A 28 1.31 0.00 0.82
C ALA A 28 2.77 0.43 0.89
N ALA A 29 3.44 0.49 -0.27
CA ALA A 29 4.87 0.77 -0.33
C ALA A 29 5.20 2.08 0.41
N HIS A 30 6.30 2.09 1.16
CA HIS A 30 6.78 3.25 1.92
C HIS A 30 7.68 4.20 1.11
N GLY A 31 7.68 4.06 -0.21
CA GLY A 31 8.40 4.97 -1.11
C GLY A 31 7.96 6.42 -0.97
N ALA A 32 8.68 7.35 -1.59
CA ALA A 32 8.31 8.76 -1.55
C ALA A 32 6.87 8.95 -2.04
N THR A 33 6.01 9.50 -1.20
CA THR A 33 4.72 10.01 -1.66
C THR A 33 5.05 11.14 -2.64
N PRO A 34 4.43 11.20 -3.82
CA PRO A 34 4.68 12.30 -4.73
C PRO A 34 4.26 13.58 -4.06
N PRO A 35 4.90 14.72 -4.39
CA PRO A 35 4.41 15.99 -3.94
C PRO A 35 2.93 16.12 -4.35
N PRO A 36 2.09 16.74 -3.51
CA PRO A 36 0.73 17.06 -3.91
C PRO A 36 0.76 17.76 -5.27
N PRO A 37 -0.28 17.58 -6.12
CA PRO A 37 -0.34 18.33 -7.37
C PRO A 37 -0.16 19.82 -7.05
N PRO A 38 0.60 20.56 -7.87
CA PRO A 38 0.85 21.96 -7.61
C PRO A 38 -0.50 22.67 -7.47
N ASP A 39 -0.67 23.39 -6.36
CA ASP A 39 -1.75 24.38 -6.27
C ASP A 39 -1.65 25.30 -7.48
N ALA A 40 -2.80 25.73 -8.01
CA ALA A 40 -2.86 26.67 -9.14
C ALA A 40 -1.84 27.80 -8.93
N ALA A 41 -1.00 27.99 -9.93
CA ALA A 41 0.28 28.68 -9.87
C ALA A 41 0.31 29.89 -8.92
N LYS A 42 1.14 29.81 -7.87
CA LYS A 42 1.69 31.00 -7.21
C LYS A 42 3.02 31.37 -7.90
N PRO A 43 3.33 32.68 -8.06
CA PRO A 43 4.42 33.13 -8.90
C PRO A 43 5.79 32.68 -8.36
N ASP A 44 6.71 32.43 -9.29
CA ASP A 44 8.04 31.85 -9.11
C ASP A 44 8.89 32.55 -8.04
N ALA A 45 9.63 31.73 -7.28
CA ALA A 45 10.79 32.16 -6.51
C ALA A 45 11.98 31.23 -6.78
N HIS A 46 12.88 31.74 -7.61
CA HIS A 46 14.33 31.54 -7.76
C HIS A 46 15.01 30.19 -7.45
N ALA A 47 15.77 29.76 -8.47
CA ALA A 47 16.70 28.65 -8.51
C ALA A 47 17.83 28.74 -7.46
N GLY A 48 18.14 27.60 -6.81
CA GLY A 48 19.33 27.38 -6.00
C GLY A 48 19.89 25.99 -6.25
N GLY A 49 21.15 25.91 -6.71
CA GLY A 49 21.81 24.67 -7.13
C GLY A 49 22.07 23.67 -5.99
N VAL A 50 21.95 22.38 -6.32
CA VAL A 50 22.22 21.26 -5.39
C VAL A 50 23.71 20.93 -5.43
N SER A 51 24.44 21.19 -4.34
CA SER A 51 25.86 20.87 -4.21
C SER A 51 26.08 19.45 -3.68
N ALA A 52 27.14 18.79 -4.15
CA ALA A 52 27.53 17.43 -3.76
C ALA A 52 27.81 17.27 -2.24
N GLY A 53 28.04 18.37 -1.51
CA GLY A 53 28.22 18.36 -0.06
C GLY A 53 26.94 18.07 0.74
N ALA A 54 25.76 18.35 0.19
CA ALA A 54 24.48 18.06 0.85
C ALA A 54 24.17 16.56 0.95
N VAL A 55 24.80 15.74 0.10
CA VAL A 55 24.64 14.28 0.10
C VAL A 55 25.38 13.64 1.28
N LEU A 56 26.53 14.19 1.69
CA LEU A 56 27.31 13.62 2.78
C LEU A 56 26.75 13.97 4.18
N LEU A 57 26.20 15.17 4.37
CA LEU A 57 25.64 15.56 5.67
C LEU A 57 24.38 14.77 6.05
N ASN A 58 23.62 14.30 5.06
CA ASN A 58 22.42 13.49 5.29
C ASN A 58 22.74 12.00 5.60
N LEU A 59 23.99 11.58 5.43
CA LEU A 59 24.41 10.20 5.69
C LEU A 59 24.76 9.95 7.17
N ILE A 60 25.05 11.00 7.95
CA ILE A 60 25.72 10.87 9.26
C ILE A 60 24.82 11.32 10.43
N SER A 61 23.62 11.85 10.19
CA SER A 61 22.75 12.31 11.29
C SER A 61 21.45 11.50 11.40
N PRO A 62 21.43 10.39 12.16
CA PRO A 62 20.21 9.61 12.42
C PRO A 62 19.37 10.16 13.59
N LEU A 63 19.66 11.36 14.11
CA LEU A 63 19.14 11.85 15.40
C LEU A 63 18.19 13.06 15.33
N ILE A 64 17.66 13.40 14.16
CA ILE A 64 16.61 14.41 14.05
C ILE A 64 15.39 13.78 13.38
N SER A 65 14.31 13.69 14.15
CA SER A 65 12.98 13.26 13.73
C SER A 65 12.59 13.94 12.41
N SER A 66 12.48 13.18 11.33
CA SER A 66 11.97 13.69 10.06
C SER A 66 11.38 12.54 9.25
N GLU A 67 10.20 12.80 8.68
CA GLU A 67 9.22 11.82 8.21
C GLU A 67 9.76 10.81 7.18
N ARG A 68 9.37 9.54 7.34
CA ARG A 68 9.70 8.46 6.38
C ARG A 68 9.12 8.81 5.00
N GLY A 69 9.95 8.73 3.96
CA GLY A 69 9.53 8.89 2.57
C GLY A 69 10.17 10.04 1.80
N ASP A 70 10.85 10.99 2.46
CA ASP A 70 11.42 12.16 1.75
C ASP A 70 12.92 12.02 1.42
N ARG A 71 13.54 10.89 1.76
CA ARG A 71 14.96 10.65 1.50
C ARG A 71 15.18 10.23 0.04
N LEU A 72 16.20 10.80 -0.61
CA LEU A 72 16.67 10.34 -1.93
C LEU A 72 16.99 8.83 -1.91
N VAL A 73 17.48 8.33 -0.77
CA VAL A 73 17.66 6.91 -0.50
C VAL A 73 16.33 6.16 -0.60
N ASP A 74 15.23 6.66 -0.03
CA ASP A 74 13.93 6.00 -0.14
C ASP A 74 13.40 6.00 -1.59
N ARG A 75 13.61 7.09 -2.33
CA ARG A 75 13.25 7.14 -3.77
C ARG A 75 14.07 6.16 -4.60
N VAL A 76 15.36 6.00 -4.32
CA VAL A 76 16.27 5.10 -5.07
C VAL A 76 16.05 3.63 -4.69
N PHE A 77 15.88 3.35 -3.40
CA PHE A 77 15.75 1.98 -2.89
C PHE A 77 14.31 1.46 -3.00
N TRP A 78 13.32 2.29 -2.69
CA TRP A 78 11.90 1.90 -2.57
C TRP A 78 10.98 2.51 -3.65
N GLY A 79 11.44 3.50 -4.43
CA GLY A 79 10.66 4.15 -5.48
C GLY A 79 9.62 5.14 -4.95
N ILE A 80 8.69 5.57 -5.81
CA ILE A 80 7.52 6.38 -5.41
C ILE A 80 6.40 5.43 -4.95
N ALA A 81 5.71 5.71 -3.84
CA ALA A 81 4.69 4.81 -3.29
C ALA A 81 3.39 4.76 -4.10
N GLY A 82 3.02 5.87 -4.73
CA GLY A 82 1.80 6.03 -5.52
C GLY A 82 1.76 7.39 -6.19
N ARG A 83 0.68 7.73 -6.89
CA ARG A 83 0.38 9.08 -7.39
C ARG A 83 -1.10 9.22 -7.62
N GLY A 84 -1.65 10.39 -7.35
CA GLY A 84 -3.04 10.72 -7.62
C GLY A 84 -3.39 12.12 -7.18
N ALA A 85 -4.33 12.76 -7.87
CA ALA A 85 -4.91 14.01 -7.39
C ALA A 85 -5.79 13.75 -6.15
N PRO A 86 -6.06 14.76 -5.31
CA PRO A 86 -7.07 14.65 -4.25
C PRO A 86 -8.40 14.13 -4.79
N GLY A 87 -8.96 13.11 -4.14
CA GLY A 87 -10.22 12.47 -4.56
C GLY A 87 -10.05 11.28 -5.51
N SER A 88 -8.86 11.08 -6.09
CA SER A 88 -8.56 9.92 -6.93
C SER A 88 -8.65 8.60 -6.14
N ALA A 89 -8.81 7.48 -6.84
CA ALA A 89 -8.81 6.14 -6.26
C ALA A 89 -7.57 5.89 -5.39
N ALA A 90 -6.37 6.20 -5.90
CA ALA A 90 -5.14 6.06 -5.13
C ALA A 90 -5.10 6.96 -3.88
N SER A 91 -5.64 8.19 -3.95
CA SER A 91 -5.68 9.10 -2.79
C SER A 91 -6.66 8.63 -1.71
N ARG A 92 -7.84 8.12 -2.11
CA ARG A 92 -8.84 7.52 -1.20
C ARG A 92 -8.27 6.28 -0.51
N LEU A 93 -7.60 5.42 -1.27
CA LEU A 93 -6.95 4.22 -0.77
C LEU A 93 -5.80 4.55 0.19
N HIS A 94 -4.94 5.50 -0.17
CA HIS A 94 -3.86 5.95 0.71
C HIS A 94 -4.41 6.49 2.03
N ARG A 95 -5.47 7.30 1.97
CA ARG A 95 -6.13 7.85 3.16
C ARG A 95 -6.77 6.76 4.03
N ALA A 96 -7.36 5.73 3.42
CA ALA A 96 -7.93 4.60 4.15
C ALA A 96 -6.86 3.79 4.90
N LEU A 97 -5.67 3.67 4.33
CA LEU A 97 -4.53 2.97 4.95
C LEU A 97 -3.73 3.83 5.94
N ARG A 98 -3.80 5.15 5.81
CA ARG A 98 -3.09 6.11 6.67
C ARG A 98 -4.07 7.20 7.15
N PRO A 99 -4.96 6.88 8.09
CA PRO A 99 -5.87 7.86 8.65
C PRO A 99 -5.07 8.94 9.42
N PRO A 100 -5.57 10.19 9.50
CA PRO A 100 -4.87 11.33 10.09
C PRO A 100 -4.57 11.19 11.59
N LYS A 101 -5.19 10.22 12.28
CA LYS A 101 -4.89 9.83 13.66
C LYS A 101 -4.69 8.31 13.68
N PRO A 102 -3.49 7.82 13.32
CA PRO A 102 -3.24 6.38 13.35
C PRO A 102 -3.28 5.91 14.82
N ASP A 103 -4.03 4.84 15.08
CA ASP A 103 -3.78 4.09 16.30
C ASP A 103 -2.39 3.46 16.15
N LEU A 104 -1.56 3.47 17.20
CA LEU A 104 -0.20 2.92 17.14
C LEU A 104 -0.20 1.38 17.05
N ALA A 105 -1.34 0.77 16.71
CA ALA A 105 -1.52 -0.65 16.62
C ALA A 105 -0.99 -1.19 15.29
N ALA A 106 -0.25 -2.29 15.35
CA ALA A 106 0.12 -3.03 14.16
C ALA A 106 -1.12 -3.71 13.58
N ARG A 107 -1.32 -3.63 12.26
CA ARG A 107 -2.44 -4.25 11.57
C ARG A 107 -1.96 -4.85 10.26
N ASP A 108 -2.49 -6.00 9.90
CA ASP A 108 -2.26 -6.58 8.59
C ASP A 108 -3.14 -5.87 7.56
N THR A 109 -2.56 -5.56 6.42
CA THR A 109 -3.29 -5.09 5.24
C THR A 109 -3.40 -6.23 4.25
N LEU A 110 -4.61 -6.48 3.75
CA LEU A 110 -4.94 -7.55 2.82
C LEU A 110 -5.45 -6.93 1.52
N LEU A 111 -4.78 -7.22 0.41
CA LEU A 111 -5.28 -6.97 -0.93
C LEU A 111 -6.11 -8.15 -1.38
N VAL A 112 -7.36 -7.92 -1.76
CA VAL A 112 -8.30 -8.98 -2.16
C VAL A 112 -8.89 -8.65 -3.52
N ALA A 113 -8.68 -9.53 -4.49
CA ALA A 113 -9.35 -9.48 -5.78
C ALA A 113 -10.58 -10.40 -5.74
N THR A 114 -11.74 -9.83 -6.00
CA THR A 114 -12.98 -10.58 -6.22
C THR A 114 -13.35 -10.55 -7.70
N ASP A 115 -14.37 -11.30 -8.09
CA ASP A 115 -14.96 -11.24 -9.42
C ASP A 115 -15.59 -9.87 -9.76
N ARG A 116 -15.91 -9.03 -8.76
CA ARG A 116 -16.56 -7.73 -8.96
C ARG A 116 -15.71 -6.50 -8.65
N ARG A 117 -14.75 -6.62 -7.73
CA ARG A 117 -14.00 -5.46 -7.22
C ARG A 117 -12.63 -5.85 -6.65
N LEU A 118 -11.85 -4.82 -6.42
CA LEU A 118 -10.69 -4.85 -5.55
C LEU A 118 -11.11 -4.36 -4.16
N LEU A 119 -10.79 -5.14 -3.14
CA LEU A 119 -10.96 -4.75 -1.75
C LEU A 119 -9.59 -4.62 -1.09
N VAL A 120 -9.50 -3.66 -0.18
CA VAL A 120 -8.40 -3.54 0.76
C VAL A 120 -8.98 -3.68 2.15
N CYS A 121 -8.65 -4.80 2.79
CA CYS A 121 -9.08 -5.12 4.14
C CYS A 121 -7.95 -4.85 5.12
N VAL A 122 -8.30 -4.49 6.35
CA VAL A 122 -7.35 -4.27 7.43
C VAL A 122 -7.78 -5.11 8.62
N SER A 123 -6.84 -5.83 9.22
CA SER A 123 -7.10 -6.65 10.40
C SER A 123 -7.43 -5.81 11.63
N GLY A 124 -7.91 -6.48 12.69
CA GLY A 124 -7.87 -5.94 14.04
C GLY A 124 -6.43 -5.65 14.52
N PRO A 125 -6.29 -4.90 15.61
CA PRO A 125 -5.01 -4.57 16.20
C PRO A 125 -4.25 -5.83 16.66
N MET A 126 -3.00 -5.94 16.24
CA MET A 126 -2.10 -7.03 16.61
C MET A 126 -1.15 -6.61 17.72
N LYS A 127 -0.76 -7.58 18.55
CA LYS A 127 0.27 -7.42 19.58
C LYS A 127 1.61 -7.95 19.05
N VAL A 128 2.71 -7.29 19.40
CA VAL A 128 4.07 -7.71 19.01
C VAL A 128 4.42 -9.09 19.58
N LEU A 129 3.92 -9.38 20.78
CA LEU A 129 3.92 -10.70 21.39
C LEU A 129 2.48 -11.20 21.41
N SER A 130 2.00 -11.71 20.28
CA SER A 130 0.63 -12.23 20.18
C SER A 130 0.56 -13.69 20.63
N SER A 131 -0.52 -14.02 21.33
CA SER A 131 -0.97 -15.40 21.49
C SER A 131 -1.83 -15.81 20.29
N ARG A 132 -2.05 -17.12 20.10
CA ARG A 132 -2.99 -17.62 19.09
C ARG A 132 -4.39 -17.00 19.21
N GLN A 133 -4.85 -16.74 20.44
CA GLN A 133 -6.15 -16.13 20.68
C GLN A 133 -6.17 -14.64 20.28
N ASP A 134 -5.06 -13.92 20.44
CA ASP A 134 -4.93 -12.54 19.95
C ASP A 134 -4.95 -12.52 18.41
N ASP A 135 -4.29 -13.48 17.77
CA ASP A 135 -4.28 -13.64 16.32
C ASP A 135 -5.68 -13.94 15.77
N GLU A 136 -6.40 -14.89 16.37
CA GLU A 136 -7.77 -15.24 15.97
C GLU A 136 -8.73 -14.04 16.14
N ARG A 137 -8.55 -13.23 17.19
CA ARG A 137 -9.30 -11.99 17.39
C ARG A 137 -8.98 -10.95 16.32
N ALA A 138 -7.69 -10.74 16.02
CA ALA A 138 -7.29 -9.81 14.97
C ALA A 138 -7.86 -10.20 13.60
N VAL A 139 -7.90 -11.50 13.29
CA VAL A 139 -8.57 -12.01 12.08
C VAL A 139 -10.07 -11.73 12.14
N ALA A 140 -10.77 -12.05 13.23
CA ALA A 140 -12.22 -11.84 13.35
C ALA A 140 -12.63 -10.36 13.20
N GLU A 141 -11.80 -9.44 13.71
CA GLU A 141 -12.00 -8.00 13.60
C GLU A 141 -11.60 -7.41 12.23
N THR A 142 -11.15 -8.25 11.29
CA THR A 142 -10.86 -7.79 9.93
C THR A 142 -12.09 -7.18 9.28
N GLY A 143 -11.90 -6.02 8.65
CA GLY A 143 -12.93 -5.28 7.94
C GLY A 143 -12.42 -4.67 6.64
N VAL A 144 -13.35 -4.25 5.77
CA VAL A 144 -13.04 -3.57 4.52
C VAL A 144 -12.73 -2.11 4.81
N ALA A 145 -11.49 -1.68 4.54
CA ALA A 145 -11.09 -0.28 4.70
C ALA A 145 -11.32 0.53 3.42
N TRP A 146 -11.25 -0.12 2.25
CA TRP A 146 -11.44 0.52 0.96
C TRP A 146 -11.89 -0.47 -0.11
N SER A 147 -12.62 0.02 -1.11
CA SER A 147 -13.05 -0.77 -2.26
C SER A 147 -13.03 0.07 -3.55
N ALA A 148 -12.79 -0.59 -4.67
CA ALA A 148 -13.01 -0.06 -6.01
C ALA A 148 -13.50 -1.15 -6.95
N SER A 149 -14.42 -0.80 -7.84
CA SER A 149 -14.91 -1.71 -8.87
C SER A 149 -13.76 -2.20 -9.78
N ARG A 150 -13.95 -3.36 -10.43
CA ARG A 150 -12.99 -3.82 -11.46
C ARG A 150 -12.76 -2.78 -12.55
N ALA A 151 -13.81 -2.08 -12.95
CA ALA A 151 -13.74 -1.05 -13.99
C ALA A 151 -12.91 0.18 -13.57
N GLU A 152 -12.71 0.44 -12.27
CA GLU A 152 -11.81 1.51 -11.80
C GLU A 152 -10.33 1.09 -11.85
N VAL A 153 -10.03 -0.21 -11.90
CA VAL A 153 -8.65 -0.73 -11.97
C VAL A 153 -8.25 -0.86 -13.44
N ALA A 154 -7.38 0.02 -13.91
CA ALA A 154 -6.91 0.02 -15.30
C ALA A 154 -5.89 -1.10 -15.56
N SER A 155 -4.95 -1.32 -14.63
CA SER A 155 -4.06 -2.48 -14.71
C SER A 155 -3.45 -2.84 -13.37
N ALA A 156 -3.11 -4.11 -13.20
CA ALA A 156 -2.39 -4.63 -12.04
C ALA A 156 -1.13 -5.36 -12.52
N ARG A 157 0.06 -4.87 -12.14
CA ARG A 157 1.33 -5.39 -12.63
C ARG A 157 2.28 -5.67 -11.49
N VAL A 158 2.72 -6.92 -11.36
CA VAL A 158 3.84 -7.26 -10.47
C VAL A 158 5.13 -7.03 -11.25
N GLY A 159 5.90 -6.05 -10.81
CA GLY A 159 7.17 -5.68 -11.44
C GLY A 159 8.36 -6.03 -10.58
N TRP A 160 9.51 -6.15 -11.22
CA TRP A 160 10.80 -6.24 -10.54
C TRP A 160 11.30 -4.82 -10.26
N HIS A 161 11.37 -4.42 -8.98
CA HIS A 161 12.11 -3.22 -8.57
C HIS A 161 13.49 -3.66 -8.07
N ARG A 162 14.55 -2.89 -8.36
CA ARG A 162 15.97 -3.27 -8.18
C ARG A 162 16.31 -3.96 -6.85
N LEU A 163 15.61 -3.63 -5.76
CA LEU A 163 15.83 -4.19 -4.42
C LEU A 163 14.58 -4.83 -3.78
N ASN A 164 13.42 -4.79 -4.45
CA ASN A 164 12.24 -5.51 -4.02
C ASN A 164 11.56 -6.17 -5.25
N PRO A 165 11.84 -7.47 -5.51
CA PRO A 165 11.27 -8.19 -6.64
C PRO A 165 9.77 -8.49 -6.50
N LYS A 166 9.11 -8.03 -5.43
CA LYS A 166 7.74 -8.41 -5.06
C LYS A 166 6.87 -7.18 -4.85
N ARG A 167 6.86 -6.32 -5.87
CA ARG A 167 6.10 -5.07 -5.85
C ARG A 167 4.94 -5.13 -6.85
N LEU A 168 3.73 -5.08 -6.34
CA LEU A 168 2.53 -4.92 -7.13
C LEU A 168 2.26 -3.43 -7.34
N ARG A 169 2.12 -3.00 -8.59
CA ARG A 169 1.61 -1.69 -8.95
C ARG A 169 0.17 -1.84 -9.44
N LEU A 170 -0.72 -1.03 -8.91
CA LEU A 170 -2.10 -0.88 -9.37
C LEU A 170 -2.24 0.49 -10.01
N ASP A 171 -2.62 0.52 -11.27
CA ASP A 171 -2.98 1.72 -12.01
C ASP A 171 -4.51 1.80 -12.11
N PHE A 172 -5.08 2.97 -11.88
CA PHE A 172 -6.51 3.25 -11.92
C PHE A 172 -6.89 4.03 -13.17
N THR A 173 -8.16 3.97 -13.57
CA THR A 173 -8.67 4.63 -14.78
C THR A 173 -8.65 6.15 -14.70
N ASP A 174 -8.64 6.71 -13.49
CA ASP A 174 -8.45 8.15 -13.24
C ASP A 174 -6.98 8.62 -13.40
N GLY A 175 -6.09 7.74 -13.88
CA GLY A 175 -4.66 8.01 -14.08
C GLY A 175 -3.83 7.99 -12.79
N SER A 176 -4.47 7.74 -11.64
CA SER A 176 -3.78 7.54 -10.37
C SER A 176 -3.26 6.11 -10.25
N TRP A 177 -2.29 5.88 -9.37
CA TRP A 177 -1.72 4.57 -9.12
C TRP A 177 -1.20 4.43 -7.69
N LEU A 178 -1.13 3.21 -7.18
CA LEU A 178 -0.54 2.91 -5.88
C LEU A 178 0.24 1.60 -5.95
N ALA A 179 1.34 1.51 -5.21
CA ALA A 179 2.12 0.29 -5.12
C ALA A 179 2.02 -0.37 -3.76
N PHE A 180 2.10 -1.70 -3.80
CA PHE A 180 2.05 -2.60 -2.68
C PHE A 180 3.26 -3.52 -2.67
N THR A 181 3.70 -3.88 -1.49
CA THR A 181 4.83 -4.79 -1.26
C THR A 181 4.44 -5.85 -0.25
N VAL A 182 4.93 -7.07 -0.44
CA VAL A 182 4.90 -8.07 0.63
C VAL A 182 6.06 -7.84 1.60
N PRO A 183 5.93 -8.26 2.87
CA PRO A 183 7.06 -8.36 3.77
C PRO A 183 8.21 -9.15 3.13
N ILE A 184 9.46 -8.72 3.36
CA ILE A 184 10.66 -9.24 2.65
C ILE A 184 10.76 -10.77 2.76
N ALA A 185 10.42 -11.32 3.92
CA ALA A 185 10.48 -12.74 4.24
C ALA A 185 9.37 -13.58 3.60
N GLU A 186 8.30 -12.96 3.07
CA GLU A 186 7.14 -13.68 2.53
C GLU A 186 7.24 -13.91 1.01
N SER A 187 6.55 -14.93 0.51
CA SER A 187 6.49 -15.21 -0.93
C SER A 187 5.77 -14.10 -1.70
N GLY A 188 6.28 -13.75 -2.88
CA GLY A 188 5.60 -12.80 -3.78
C GLY A 188 4.49 -13.43 -4.62
N ARG A 189 4.29 -14.75 -4.53
CA ARG A 189 3.28 -15.49 -5.32
C ARG A 189 1.85 -14.95 -5.09
N PRO A 190 1.38 -14.70 -3.84
CA PRO A 190 0.04 -14.18 -3.62
C PRO A 190 -0.23 -12.85 -4.33
N LEU A 191 0.76 -11.94 -4.40
CA LEU A 191 0.61 -10.69 -5.17
C LEU A 191 0.46 -10.92 -6.67
N ARG A 192 1.14 -11.94 -7.22
CA ARG A 192 0.97 -12.32 -8.63
C ARG A 192 -0.40 -12.91 -8.89
N ASP A 193 -0.90 -13.73 -7.97
CA ASP A 193 -2.24 -14.31 -8.06
C ASP A 193 -3.30 -13.20 -8.04
N VAL A 194 -3.13 -12.17 -7.19
CA VAL A 194 -3.98 -10.96 -7.18
C VAL A 194 -3.88 -10.20 -8.51
N ALA A 195 -2.67 -9.96 -9.02
CA ALA A 195 -2.51 -9.25 -10.30
C ALA A 195 -3.13 -10.01 -11.48
N ALA A 196 -2.95 -11.33 -11.52
CA ALA A 196 -3.54 -12.21 -12.51
C ALA A 196 -5.07 -12.20 -12.42
N ALA A 197 -5.62 -12.30 -11.20
CA ALA A 197 -7.06 -12.23 -10.98
C ALA A 197 -7.63 -10.89 -11.46
N LEU A 198 -6.92 -9.77 -11.25
CA LEU A 198 -7.33 -8.42 -11.69
C LEU A 198 -7.22 -8.20 -13.21
N SER A 199 -6.41 -9.01 -13.91
CA SER A 199 -6.16 -8.88 -15.35
C SER A 199 -6.96 -9.85 -16.21
N ALA A 200 -7.59 -10.85 -15.59
CA ALA A 200 -8.55 -11.78 -16.21
C ALA A 200 -9.95 -11.15 -16.24
#